data_AF-A0A559VJX6-F1
#
_entry.id   AF-A0A559VJX6-F1
#
_cell.length_a   1.000
_cell.length_b   1.000
_cell.length_c   1.000
_cell.angle_alpha   90.00
_cell.angle_beta   90.00
_cell.angle_gamma   90.00
#
_symmetry.space_group_name_H-M   'P 1'
#
loop_
_entity.id
_entity.type
_entity.pdbx_description
1 polymer ?
#
loop_
_entity_poly.entity_id
_entity_poly.type
_entity_poly.pdbx_seq_one_letter_code
_entity_poly.pdbx_strand_id
1 'polypeptide(L)'
;MSDAVRRVQSGSPWEESFGFARAVAAGDRVLVAGTTSFRGRVVYGEGDPYEQAKVAFTSALEAIAEFGLGIESVIRTRMYLTHVRDVDAVGRAHKEIFDSVRPASTLLVVEGFVDPRILVEVELEAFRGAVNS
;
A
#
# COMPACT_ATOMS: atom_id res chain seq x y z
N MET A 1 20.04 -17.10 -11.84
CA MET A 1 19.91 -16.07 -12.90
C MET A 1 19.95 -14.74 -12.21
N SER A 2 20.57 -13.72 -12.79
CA SER A 2 20.67 -12.38 -12.18
C SER A 2 19.27 -11.88 -11.79
N ASP A 3 18.96 -11.85 -10.48
CA ASP A 3 17.74 -11.25 -9.94
C ASP A 3 17.84 -9.73 -10.04
N ALA A 4 17.83 -9.23 -11.28
CA ALA A 4 17.92 -7.81 -11.56
C ALA A 4 16.74 -7.10 -10.89
N VAL A 5 17.03 -5.99 -10.22
CA VAL A 5 16.00 -5.16 -9.59
C VAL A 5 15.02 -4.68 -10.64
N ARG A 6 13.75 -5.08 -10.52
CA ARG A 6 12.66 -4.65 -11.42
C ARG A 6 11.79 -3.63 -10.70
N ARG A 7 11.34 -2.60 -11.42
CA ARG A 7 10.50 -1.52 -10.90
C ARG A 7 9.18 -1.46 -11.66
N VAL A 8 8.12 -1.08 -10.96
CA VAL A 8 6.79 -0.81 -11.51
C VAL A 8 6.45 0.64 -11.17
N GLN A 9 6.00 1.39 -12.17
CA GLN A 9 5.51 2.75 -12.03
C GLN A 9 3.98 2.74 -12.07
N SER A 10 3.35 3.57 -11.25
CA SER A 10 1.89 3.73 -11.24
C SER A 10 1.41 4.89 -12.11
N GLY A 11 2.32 5.74 -12.59
CA GLY A 11 1.99 6.99 -13.29
C GLY A 11 1.56 8.09 -12.33
N SER A 12 1.91 7.98 -11.04
CA SER A 12 1.69 9.05 -10.07
C SER A 12 2.61 10.23 -10.39
N PRO A 13 2.11 11.48 -10.38
CA PRO A 13 2.96 12.64 -10.64
C PRO A 13 4.11 12.80 -9.63
N TRP A 14 3.99 12.20 -8.44
CA TRP A 14 5.03 12.22 -7.43
C TRP A 14 6.18 11.24 -7.72
N GLU A 15 5.96 10.19 -8.51
CA GLU A 15 7.04 9.24 -8.86
C GLU A 15 8.17 9.94 -9.62
N GLU A 16 7.80 10.78 -10.59
CA GLU A 16 8.75 11.60 -11.34
C GLU A 16 9.31 12.75 -10.49
N SER A 17 8.45 13.45 -9.75
CA SER A 17 8.85 14.64 -9.00
C SER A 17 9.76 14.33 -7.79
N PHE A 18 9.55 13.20 -7.12
CA PHE A 18 10.29 12.80 -5.91
C PHE A 18 11.31 11.68 -6.18
N GLY A 19 11.23 10.98 -7.31
CA GLY A 19 12.22 9.98 -7.71
C GLY A 19 12.02 8.62 -7.03
N PHE A 20 10.80 8.07 -7.05
CA PHE A 20 10.51 6.72 -6.56
C PHE A 20 9.73 5.90 -7.60
N ALA A 21 9.56 4.61 -7.32
CA ALA A 21 8.69 3.71 -8.09
C ALA A 21 7.59 3.19 -7.17
N ARG A 22 6.37 2.96 -7.68
CA ARG A 22 5.28 2.34 -6.92
C ARG A 22 5.73 1.07 -6.21
N ALA A 23 6.45 0.20 -6.93
CA ALA A 23 6.95 -1.04 -6.36
C ALA A 23 8.29 -1.47 -6.95
N VAL A 24 9.10 -2.13 -6.14
CA VAL A 24 10.43 -2.62 -6.48
C VAL A 24 10.57 -4.08 -6.06
N ALA A 25 10.87 -4.95 -7.01
CA ALA A 25 11.25 -6.33 -6.75
C ALA A 25 12.78 -6.44 -6.67
N ALA A 26 13.29 -6.98 -5.56
CA ALA A 26 14.70 -7.25 -5.33
C ALA A 26 14.86 -8.63 -4.67
N GLY A 27 15.32 -9.61 -5.44
CA GLY A 27 15.34 -11.01 -5.01
C GLY A 27 13.93 -11.54 -4.74
N ASP A 28 13.71 -12.04 -3.53
CA ASP A 28 12.45 -12.62 -3.07
C ASP A 28 11.49 -11.60 -2.44
N ARG A 29 11.88 -10.32 -2.31
CA ARG A 29 11.03 -9.27 -1.75
C ARG A 29 10.49 -8.34 -2.83
N VAL A 30 9.24 -7.95 -2.66
CA VAL A 30 8.62 -6.85 -3.39
C VAL A 30 8.20 -5.79 -2.38
N LEU A 31 8.79 -4.60 -2.51
CA LEU A 31 8.54 -3.46 -1.65
C LEU A 31 7.60 -2.51 -2.36
N VAL A 32 6.49 -2.12 -1.73
CA VAL A 32 5.55 -1.12 -2.27
C VAL A 32 5.72 0.17 -1.49
N ALA A 33 5.89 1.28 -2.22
CA ALA A 33 6.02 2.61 -1.66
C ALA A 33 4.71 3.07 -0.98
N GLY A 34 4.78 4.17 -0.23
CA GLY A 34 3.63 4.89 0.29
C GLY A 34 2.53 5.05 -0.77
N THR A 35 1.36 4.51 -0.48
CA THR A 35 0.23 4.42 -1.39
C THR A 35 -0.99 5.06 -0.77
N THR A 36 -1.60 5.97 -1.50
CA THR A 36 -2.76 6.75 -1.06
C THR A 36 -3.96 6.41 -1.94
N SER A 37 -5.12 7.03 -1.67
CA SER A 37 -6.33 6.84 -2.48
C SER A 37 -6.33 7.63 -3.80
N PHE A 38 -5.22 8.25 -4.16
CA PHE A 38 -5.09 8.92 -5.46
C PHE A 38 -5.01 7.90 -6.60
N ARG A 39 -5.87 8.07 -7.61
CA ARG A 39 -5.68 7.49 -8.94
C ARG A 39 -5.55 8.62 -9.95
N GLY A 40 -4.33 8.79 -10.47
CA GLY A 40 -3.98 9.99 -11.23
C GLY A 40 -4.11 11.24 -10.35
N ARG A 41 -5.08 12.11 -10.66
CA ARG A 41 -5.31 13.38 -9.93
C ARG A 41 -6.55 13.36 -9.02
N VAL A 42 -7.29 12.25 -9.01
CA VAL A 42 -8.55 12.12 -8.27
C VAL A 42 -8.30 11.42 -6.95
N VAL A 43 -8.77 12.02 -5.85
CA VAL A 43 -8.82 11.40 -4.52
C VAL A 43 -10.11 10.62 -4.41
N TYR A 44 -10.02 9.29 -4.31
CA TYR A 44 -11.19 8.46 -4.04
C TYR A 44 -11.44 8.42 -2.53
N GLY A 45 -12.71 8.46 -2.12
CA GLY A 45 -13.06 8.50 -0.69
C GLY A 45 -12.63 9.80 0.01
N GLU A 46 -12.69 10.96 -0.67
CA GLU A 46 -12.37 12.23 -0.01
C GLU A 46 -13.27 12.44 1.23
N GLY A 47 -12.65 12.63 2.40
CA GLY A 47 -13.36 12.70 3.69
C GLY A 47 -13.75 11.35 4.32
N ASP A 48 -13.47 10.22 3.65
CA ASP A 48 -13.80 8.87 4.14
C ASP A 48 -12.53 8.01 4.29
N PRO A 49 -11.96 7.89 5.50
CA PRO A 49 -10.72 7.14 5.73
C PRO A 49 -10.85 5.63 5.44
N TYR A 50 -12.04 5.05 5.58
CA TYR A 50 -12.26 3.63 5.26
C TYR A 50 -12.17 3.41 3.75
N GLU A 51 -12.85 4.23 2.95
CA GLU A 51 -12.76 4.14 1.49
C GLU A 51 -11.36 4.49 0.99
N GLN A 52 -10.69 5.49 1.59
CA GLN A 52 -9.30 5.79 1.23
C GLN A 52 -8.37 4.60 1.47
N ALA A 53 -8.49 3.94 2.64
CA ALA A 53 -7.69 2.77 2.96
C ALA A 53 -7.93 1.62 1.97
N LYS A 54 -9.18 1.36 1.58
CA LYS A 54 -9.50 0.33 0.58
C LYS A 54 -8.86 0.63 -0.75
N VAL A 55 -9.03 1.84 -1.28
CA VAL A 55 -8.45 2.23 -2.57
C VAL A 55 -6.92 2.18 -2.52
N ALA A 56 -6.31 2.65 -1.43
CA ALA A 56 -4.87 2.64 -1.24
C ALA A 56 -4.32 1.20 -1.24
N PHE A 57 -4.93 0.28 -0.48
CA PHE A 57 -4.52 -1.11 -0.47
C PHE A 57 -4.77 -1.82 -1.80
N THR A 58 -5.90 -1.55 -2.48
CA THR A 58 -6.15 -2.07 -3.83
C THR A 58 -5.06 -1.63 -4.81
N SER A 59 -4.65 -0.35 -4.75
CA SER A 59 -3.56 0.19 -5.58
C SER A 59 -2.22 -0.50 -5.28
N ALA A 60 -1.94 -0.76 -4.01
CA ALA A 60 -0.73 -1.45 -3.59
C ALA A 60 -0.73 -2.93 -4.01
N LEU A 61 -1.90 -3.59 -3.97
CA LEU A 61 -2.08 -4.97 -4.43
C LEU A 61 -1.93 -5.09 -5.96
N GLU A 62 -2.48 -4.16 -6.73
CA GLU A 62 -2.26 -4.08 -8.17
C GLU A 62 -0.77 -3.94 -8.51
N ALA A 63 -0.02 -3.17 -7.71
CA ALA A 63 1.41 -3.02 -7.92
C ALA A 63 2.20 -4.33 -7.71
N ILE A 64 1.81 -5.18 -6.75
CA ILE A 64 2.45 -6.49 -6.59
C ILE A 64 1.96 -7.52 -7.63
N ALA A 65 0.76 -7.33 -8.17
CA ALA A 65 0.22 -8.18 -9.24
C ALA A 65 1.06 -8.09 -10.53
N GLU A 66 1.67 -6.93 -10.82
CA GLU A 66 2.64 -6.74 -11.91
C GLU A 66 3.91 -7.61 -11.78
N PHE A 67 4.12 -8.21 -10.60
CA PHE A 67 5.19 -9.16 -10.30
C PHE A 67 4.70 -10.62 -10.20
N GLY A 68 3.42 -10.87 -10.52
CA GLY A 68 2.75 -12.16 -10.43
C GLY A 68 2.40 -12.59 -9.00
N LEU A 69 2.27 -11.63 -8.07
CA LEU A 69 1.97 -11.89 -6.66
C LEU A 69 0.55 -11.45 -6.30
N GLY A 70 -0.09 -12.19 -5.41
CA GLY A 70 -1.40 -11.87 -4.86
C GLY A 70 -1.34 -11.51 -3.38
N ILE A 71 -2.53 -11.48 -2.76
CA ILE A 71 -2.70 -11.10 -1.36
C ILE A 71 -2.00 -12.05 -0.39
N GLU A 72 -1.93 -13.34 -0.72
CA GLU A 72 -1.21 -14.39 0.02
C GLU A 72 0.29 -14.14 0.13
N SER A 73 0.83 -13.33 -0.77
CA SER A 73 2.24 -12.96 -0.76
C SER A 73 2.54 -11.80 0.20
N VAL A 74 1.52 -11.10 0.72
CA VAL A 74 1.69 -9.93 1.60
C VAL A 74 2.07 -10.38 3.00
N ILE A 75 3.28 -10.01 3.42
CA ILE A 75 3.84 -10.39 4.73
C ILE A 75 3.84 -9.23 5.74
N ARG A 76 3.75 -7.99 5.26
CA ARG A 76 3.69 -6.81 6.12
C ARG A 76 2.83 -5.71 5.51
N THR A 77 2.11 -5.00 6.38
CA THR A 77 1.42 -3.75 6.06
C THR A 77 1.78 -2.65 7.06
N ARG A 78 1.89 -1.40 6.61
CA ARG A 78 1.93 -0.21 7.48
C ARG A 78 0.82 0.74 7.07
N MET A 79 0.16 1.34 8.05
CA MET A 79 -0.91 2.32 7.84
C MET A 79 -0.56 3.58 8.61
N TYR A 80 -0.57 4.71 7.93
CA TYR A 80 -0.36 6.03 8.48
C TYR A 80 -1.67 6.80 8.34
N LEU A 81 -2.13 7.45 9.41
CA LEU A 81 -3.39 8.19 9.45
C LEU A 81 -3.18 9.59 10.02
N THR A 82 -4.02 10.57 9.69
CA THR A 82 -3.96 11.91 10.30
C THR A 82 -4.67 12.03 11.65
N HIS A 83 -5.66 11.17 11.94
CA HIS A 83 -6.45 11.27 13.16
C HIS A 83 -6.71 9.92 13.83
N VAL A 84 -6.65 9.88 15.18
CA VAL A 84 -6.95 8.70 15.99
C VAL A 84 -8.40 8.22 15.82
N ARG A 85 -9.34 9.13 15.55
CA ARG A 85 -10.76 8.79 15.38
C ARG A 85 -11.03 7.89 14.16
N ASP A 86 -10.09 7.83 13.22
CA ASP A 86 -10.22 7.09 11.96
C ASP A 86 -9.65 5.66 12.05
N VAL A 87 -9.01 5.30 13.18
CA VAL A 87 -8.33 4.01 13.38
C VAL A 87 -9.25 2.81 13.15
N ASP A 88 -10.46 2.84 13.71
CA ASP A 88 -11.40 1.71 13.57
C ASP A 88 -11.90 1.57 12.12
N ALA A 89 -12.09 2.69 11.43
CA ALA A 89 -12.49 2.70 10.02
C ALA A 89 -11.40 2.06 9.14
N VAL A 90 -10.15 2.49 9.30
CA VAL A 90 -9.01 1.92 8.55
C VAL A 90 -8.73 0.47 8.95
N GLY A 91 -8.83 0.13 10.23
CA GLY A 91 -8.67 -1.24 10.72
C GLY A 91 -9.71 -2.20 10.15
N ARG A 92 -10.97 -1.75 9.99
CA ARG A 92 -12.02 -2.51 9.30
C ARG A 92 -11.68 -2.75 7.83
N ALA A 93 -11.26 -1.72 7.10
CA ALA A 93 -10.83 -1.85 5.70
C ALA A 93 -9.67 -2.84 5.56
N HIS A 94 -8.66 -2.75 6.43
CA HIS A 94 -7.54 -3.68 6.47
C HIS A 94 -8.00 -5.11 6.71
N LYS A 95 -8.86 -5.34 7.73
CA LYS A 95 -9.40 -6.66 8.03
C LYS A 95 -10.18 -7.24 6.86
N GLU A 96 -11.07 -6.47 6.21
CA GLU A 96 -11.83 -6.95 5.06
C GLU A 96 -10.94 -7.50 3.93
N ILE A 97 -9.77 -6.89 3.75
CA ILE A 97 -8.81 -7.29 2.72
C ILE A 97 -7.97 -8.48 3.21
N PHE A 98 -7.33 -8.37 4.38
CA PHE A 98 -6.23 -9.25 4.79
C PHE A 98 -6.58 -10.32 5.83
N ASP A 99 -7.86 -10.52 6.21
CA ASP A 99 -8.23 -11.43 7.33
C ASP A 99 -7.76 -12.88 7.14
N SER A 100 -7.66 -13.35 5.89
CA SER A 100 -7.22 -14.71 5.55
C SER A 100 -5.71 -14.92 5.66
N VAL A 101 -4.91 -13.85 5.53
CA VAL A 101 -3.44 -13.92 5.43
C VAL A 101 -2.72 -13.30 6.63
N ARG A 102 -3.37 -12.36 7.33
CA ARG A 102 -2.91 -11.75 8.59
C ARG A 102 -1.43 -11.31 8.59
N PRO A 103 -1.03 -10.36 7.72
CA PRO A 103 0.35 -9.87 7.67
C PRO A 103 0.74 -9.18 8.98
N ALA A 104 2.05 -9.11 9.24
CA ALA A 104 2.55 -8.24 10.30
C ALA A 104 2.08 -6.81 10.03
N SER A 105 1.45 -6.15 11.00
CA SER A 105 0.81 -4.87 10.77
C SER A 105 1.26 -3.81 11.78
N THR A 106 1.43 -2.58 11.31
CA THR A 106 1.71 -1.41 12.15
C THR A 106 0.78 -0.28 11.73
N LEU A 107 0.20 0.40 12.71
CA LEU A 107 -0.65 1.57 12.50
C LEU A 107 -0.07 2.75 13.29
N LEU A 108 0.03 3.90 12.64
CA LEU A 108 0.56 5.14 13.21
C LEU A 108 -0.38 6.30 12.90
N VAL A 109 -0.47 7.25 13.84
CA VAL A 109 -1.07 8.56 13.59
C VAL A 109 0.05 9.57 13.43
N VAL A 110 0.03 10.30 12.31
CA VAL A 110 1.05 11.25 11.88
C VAL A 110 0.46 12.66 11.80
N GLU A 111 1.32 13.68 11.70
CA GLU A 111 0.89 15.09 11.67
C GLU A 111 0.20 15.48 10.36
N GLY A 112 0.61 14.90 9.23
CA GLY A 112 0.03 15.22 7.92
C GLY A 112 0.68 14.46 6.76
N PHE A 113 0.15 14.70 5.55
CA PHE A 113 0.62 14.13 4.29
C PHE A 113 0.86 15.23 3.24
N VAL A 114 1.37 14.83 2.07
CA VAL A 114 1.74 15.76 0.98
C VAL A 114 0.55 16.55 0.39
N ASP A 115 -0.66 16.04 0.56
CA ASP A 115 -1.92 16.69 0.17
C ASP A 115 -2.92 16.54 1.34
N PRO A 116 -3.57 17.63 1.79
CA PRO A 116 -4.44 17.62 2.97
C PRO A 116 -5.70 16.77 2.80
N ARG A 117 -6.05 16.35 1.58
CA ARG A 117 -7.19 15.44 1.32
C ARG A 117 -6.85 13.99 1.62
N ILE A 118 -5.57 13.66 1.78
CA ILE A 118 -5.13 12.33 2.20
C ILE A 118 -5.36 12.22 3.70
N LEU A 119 -6.18 11.24 4.08
CA LEU A 119 -6.41 10.85 5.46
C LEU A 119 -5.62 9.60 5.82
N VAL A 120 -5.31 8.77 4.83
CA VAL A 120 -4.63 7.48 4.99
C VAL A 120 -3.59 7.27 3.90
N GLU A 121 -2.39 6.86 4.30
CA GLU A 121 -1.37 6.31 3.42
C GLU A 121 -0.99 4.91 3.91
N VAL A 122 -0.77 3.98 2.98
CA VAL A 122 -0.44 2.59 3.30
C VAL A 122 0.83 2.15 2.59
N GLU A 123 1.56 1.24 3.21
CA GLU A 123 2.66 0.51 2.60
C GLU A 123 2.41 -0.98 2.76
N LEU A 124 2.95 -1.78 1.84
CA LEU A 124 3.02 -3.22 2.03
C LEU A 124 4.33 -3.81 1.50
N GLU A 125 4.70 -4.95 2.06
CA GLU A 125 5.82 -5.77 1.60
C GLU A 125 5.29 -7.15 1.27
N ALA A 126 5.67 -7.67 0.11
CA ALA A 126 5.34 -9.00 -0.35
C ALA A 126 6.58 -9.90 -0.49
N PHE A 127 6.37 -11.20 -0.38
CA PHE A 127 7.39 -12.23 -0.47
C PHE A 127 7.08 -13.20 -1.61
N ARG A 128 8.02 -13.35 -2.53
CA ARG A 128 7.98 -14.29 -3.65
C ARG A 128 8.59 -15.61 -3.19
N GLY A 129 7.80 -16.44 -2.53
CA GLY A 129 8.18 -17.78 -2.10
C GLY A 129 6.98 -18.57 -1.59
N ALA A 130 7.12 -19.90 -1.48
CA ALA A 130 6.07 -20.72 -0.91
C ALA A 130 5.83 -20.32 0.56
N VAL A 131 4.65 -19.78 0.83
CA VAL A 131 4.17 -19.62 2.20
C VAL A 131 3.73 -21.01 2.64
N ASN A 132 4.60 -21.71 3.37
CA ASN A 132 4.19 -22.96 4.02
C ASN A 132 3.18 -22.58 5.11
N SER A 133 1.91 -22.87 4.84
CA SER A 133 0.81 -22.87 5.82
C SER A 133 1.00 -23.97 6.86
#